data_AF-A0A7V0X1U4-F1
#
_entry.id   AF-A0A7V0X1U4-F1
#
_cell.length_a   1.000
_cell.length_b   1.000
_cell.length_c   1.000
_cell.angle_alpha   90.00
_cell.angle_beta   90.00
_cell.angle_gamma   90.00
#
_symmetry.space_group_name_H-M   'P 1'
#
loop_
_entity.id
_entity.type
_entity.pdbx_description
1 polymer ?
#
loop_
_entity_poly.entity_id
_entity_poly.type
_entity_poly.pdbx_seq_one_letter_code
_entity_poly.pdbx_strand_id
1 'polypeptide(L)'
;MALKKILLFAVPALLIIALFRYATVPVKTHETDAPGFTPFKNDALAAVYAPVFRCPRAHGLPAAVLYRASRDEKGNTHIAYHPVWEYETNPAPGLMPILSRMLYTGGLRIQRTMFGSGDVEVVGFVIDPKGAIVKIDYETAKDYDPKKFGVTHSDVSVTGRFLPPVTFRVVSWNHLFDLLTPGSGGPGPDEADIKPVPSYFSRQLWEEYGMFKQRETRLKKNRAHYLYEREHVE
;
A
#
# COMPACT_ATOMS: atom_id res chain seq x y z
N MET A 1 36.24 -41.53 -3.60
CA MET A 1 34.88 -41.37 -4.16
C MET A 1 33.93 -40.62 -3.22
N ALA A 2 34.02 -40.82 -1.90
CA ALA A 2 33.21 -40.10 -0.90
C ALA A 2 33.40 -38.57 -0.89
N LEU A 3 34.64 -38.07 -1.04
CA LEU A 3 34.94 -36.63 -1.02
C LEU A 3 34.26 -35.83 -2.15
N LYS A 4 34.17 -36.42 -3.37
CA LYS A 4 33.47 -35.80 -4.51
C LYS A 4 31.96 -35.72 -4.27
N LYS A 5 31.36 -36.72 -3.60
CA LYS A 5 29.94 -36.71 -3.22
C LYS A 5 29.67 -35.69 -2.11
N ILE A 6 30.56 -35.57 -1.12
CA ILE A 6 30.45 -34.54 -0.07
C ILE A 6 30.53 -33.13 -0.66
N LEU A 7 31.47 -32.85 -1.56
CA LEU A 7 31.56 -31.54 -2.23
C LEU A 7 30.31 -31.22 -3.08
N LEU A 8 29.73 -32.24 -3.74
CA LEU A 8 28.55 -32.07 -4.60
C LEU A 8 27.31 -31.59 -3.83
N PHE A 9 27.19 -31.93 -2.54
CA PHE A 9 26.07 -31.50 -1.69
C PHE A 9 26.44 -30.33 -0.77
N ALA A 10 27.70 -30.25 -0.29
CA ALA A 10 28.15 -29.20 0.60
C ALA A 10 28.21 -27.83 -0.10
N VAL A 11 28.65 -27.77 -1.36
CA VAL A 11 28.75 -26.49 -2.09
C VAL A 11 27.37 -25.87 -2.35
N PRO A 12 26.36 -26.59 -2.88
CA PRO A 12 25.00 -26.05 -3.00
C PRO A 12 24.39 -25.67 -1.66
N ALA A 13 24.59 -26.48 -0.61
CA ALA A 13 24.08 -26.16 0.72
C ALA A 13 24.69 -24.86 1.27
N LEU A 14 26.02 -24.68 1.13
CA LEU A 14 26.70 -23.44 1.53
C LEU A 14 26.24 -22.24 0.70
N LEU A 15 26.01 -22.40 -0.60
CA LEU A 15 25.46 -21.35 -1.45
C LEU A 15 24.04 -20.95 -1.03
N ILE A 16 23.19 -21.93 -0.71
CA ILE A 16 21.83 -21.67 -0.20
C ILE A 16 21.90 -20.91 1.14
N ILE A 17 22.78 -21.34 2.06
CA ILE A 17 22.96 -20.66 3.35
C ILE A 17 23.48 -19.24 3.13
N ALA A 18 24.46 -19.03 2.25
CA ALA A 18 25.01 -17.73 1.94
C ALA A 18 23.96 -16.80 1.32
N LEU A 19 23.16 -17.30 0.37
CA LEU A 19 22.05 -16.57 -0.24
C LEU A 19 20.97 -16.22 0.77
N PHE A 20 20.59 -17.17 1.64
CA PHE A 20 19.61 -16.94 2.71
C PHE A 20 20.10 -15.89 3.70
N ARG A 21 21.37 -15.97 4.12
CA ARG A 21 21.99 -14.94 4.97
C ARG A 21 21.98 -13.59 4.27
N TYR A 22 22.47 -13.51 3.03
CA TYR A 22 22.47 -12.28 2.24
C TYR A 22 21.07 -11.65 2.10
N ALA A 23 20.03 -12.48 1.95
CA ALA A 23 18.66 -12.04 1.80
C ALA A 23 18.00 -11.58 3.13
N THR A 24 18.50 -12.06 4.28
CA THR A 24 17.96 -11.79 5.62
C THR A 24 18.73 -10.75 6.44
N VAL A 25 19.90 -10.30 5.97
CA VAL A 25 20.60 -9.16 6.59
C VAL A 25 19.72 -7.90 6.49
N PRO A 26 19.52 -7.16 7.60
CA PRO A 26 18.81 -5.89 7.57
C PRO A 26 19.48 -4.89 6.61
N VAL A 27 18.71 -4.32 5.71
CA VAL A 27 19.13 -3.25 4.80
C VAL A 27 18.70 -1.88 5.31
N LYS A 28 17.67 -1.82 6.15
CA LYS A 28 17.15 -0.59 6.75
C LYS A 28 16.58 -0.89 8.13
N THR A 29 16.77 0.05 9.06
CA THR A 29 16.14 0.02 10.38
C THR A 29 15.31 1.28 10.54
N HIS A 30 14.11 1.14 11.09
CA HIS A 30 13.16 2.22 11.31
C HIS A 30 12.90 2.39 12.80
N GLU A 31 12.73 3.64 13.22
CA GLU A 31 12.20 3.95 14.54
C GLU A 31 10.71 3.55 14.60
N THR A 32 10.30 2.97 15.72
CA THR A 32 8.91 2.61 15.99
C THR A 32 8.05 3.84 16.28
N ASP A 33 8.68 4.86 16.84
CA ASP A 33 7.99 6.03 17.36
C ASP A 33 7.61 7.00 16.24
N ALA A 34 6.51 7.71 16.47
CA ALA A 34 6.02 8.78 15.62
C ALA A 34 5.91 10.07 16.44
N PRO A 35 7.05 10.67 16.86
CA PRO A 35 7.05 11.85 17.71
C PRO A 35 6.25 12.99 17.06
N GLY A 36 5.52 13.73 17.89
CA GLY A 36 4.65 14.83 17.45
C GLY A 36 3.27 14.41 16.96
N PHE A 37 2.93 13.11 17.00
CA PHE A 37 1.61 12.58 16.63
C PHE A 37 0.98 11.79 17.77
N THR A 38 -0.31 12.00 18.00
CA THR A 38 -1.12 11.24 18.95
C THR A 38 -2.17 10.42 18.19
N PRO A 39 -2.00 9.08 18.11
CA PRO A 39 -2.97 8.20 17.46
C PRO A 39 -4.33 8.24 18.12
N PHE A 40 -5.39 8.16 17.32
CA PHE A 40 -6.75 8.02 17.84
C PHE A 40 -7.66 7.27 16.85
N LYS A 41 -8.71 6.65 17.41
CA LYS A 41 -9.78 6.02 16.63
C LYS A 41 -11.03 6.90 16.66
N ASN A 42 -11.61 7.20 15.49
CA ASN A 42 -12.87 7.91 15.37
C ASN A 42 -13.59 7.53 14.07
N ASP A 43 -14.43 6.50 14.15
CA ASP A 43 -15.09 5.91 12.98
C ASP A 43 -16.07 6.88 12.30
N ALA A 44 -16.74 7.72 13.09
CA ALA A 44 -17.66 8.74 12.56
C ALA A 44 -16.91 9.81 11.74
N LEU A 45 -15.76 10.28 12.24
CA LEU A 45 -14.93 11.22 11.52
C LEU A 45 -14.37 10.60 10.24
N ALA A 46 -13.85 9.37 10.32
CA ALA A 46 -13.35 8.66 9.14
C ALA A 46 -14.44 8.47 8.08
N ALA A 47 -15.68 8.17 8.47
CA ALA A 47 -16.78 8.06 7.52
C ALA A 47 -17.15 9.39 6.83
N VAL A 48 -17.02 10.53 7.53
CA VAL A 48 -17.27 11.87 6.96
C VAL A 48 -16.25 12.22 5.89
N TYR A 49 -14.98 11.93 6.15
CA TYR A 49 -13.88 12.26 5.24
C TYR A 49 -13.51 11.11 4.30
N ALA A 50 -14.27 10.00 4.29
CA ALA A 50 -13.95 8.85 3.45
C ALA A 50 -13.86 9.24 1.96
N PRO A 51 -12.77 8.91 1.26
CA PRO A 51 -12.65 9.14 -0.16
C PRO A 51 -13.64 8.29 -0.94
N VAL A 52 -13.98 8.74 -2.14
CA VAL A 52 -14.67 7.91 -3.14
C VAL A 52 -13.61 7.35 -4.10
N PHE A 53 -13.66 6.06 -4.37
CA PHE A 53 -12.81 5.41 -5.36
C PHE A 53 -13.62 5.12 -6.62
N ARG A 54 -13.26 5.77 -7.73
CA ARG A 54 -13.75 5.46 -9.07
C ARG A 54 -12.92 4.32 -9.65
N CYS A 55 -13.51 3.14 -9.67
CA CYS A 55 -12.83 1.91 -10.05
C CYS A 55 -13.29 1.46 -11.44
N PRO A 56 -12.39 1.42 -12.45
CA PRO A 56 -12.64 0.68 -13.67
C PRO A 56 -12.83 -0.81 -13.36
N ARG A 57 -13.80 -1.46 -14.00
CA ARG A 57 -14.08 -2.90 -13.82
C ARG A 57 -12.82 -3.76 -14.01
N ALA A 58 -11.91 -3.35 -14.90
CA ALA A 58 -10.66 -4.04 -15.19
C ALA A 58 -9.67 -4.08 -14.00
N HIS A 59 -9.82 -3.19 -13.02
CA HIS A 59 -8.97 -3.12 -11.82
C HIS A 59 -9.66 -3.66 -10.56
N GLY A 60 -10.85 -4.25 -10.72
CA GLY A 60 -11.63 -4.77 -9.60
C GLY A 60 -12.07 -3.67 -8.63
N LEU A 61 -12.68 -4.09 -7.52
CA LEU A 61 -13.10 -3.22 -6.43
C LEU A 61 -12.28 -3.56 -5.19
N PRO A 62 -11.97 -2.56 -4.33
CA PRO A 62 -11.35 -2.85 -3.05
C PRO A 62 -12.30 -3.71 -2.20
N ALA A 63 -11.76 -4.76 -1.59
CA ALA A 63 -12.48 -5.65 -0.67
C ALA A 63 -12.79 -4.96 0.66
N ALA A 64 -11.91 -4.04 1.09
CA ALA A 64 -12.10 -3.22 2.28
C ALA A 64 -11.39 -1.87 2.12
N VAL A 65 -11.77 -0.90 2.93
CA VAL A 65 -10.98 0.32 3.14
C VAL A 65 -10.75 0.47 4.64
N LEU A 66 -9.48 0.40 5.03
CA LEU A 66 -9.05 0.52 6.41
C LEU A 66 -8.58 1.96 6.67
N TYR A 67 -8.58 2.42 7.92
CA TYR A 67 -8.03 3.74 8.24
C TYR A 67 -7.22 3.78 9.53
N ARG A 68 -6.22 4.66 9.57
CA ARG A 68 -5.57 5.12 10.80
C ARG A 68 -5.62 6.64 10.87
N ALA A 69 -5.73 7.17 12.08
CA ALA A 69 -5.74 8.61 12.28
C ALA A 69 -4.88 9.01 13.47
N SER A 70 -4.29 10.20 13.36
CA SER A 70 -3.47 10.82 14.40
C SER A 70 -3.69 12.32 14.42
N ARG A 71 -3.44 12.94 15.57
CA ARG A 71 -3.45 14.40 15.72
C ARG A 71 -2.04 14.91 15.90
N ASP A 72 -1.68 15.98 15.21
CA ASP A 72 -0.40 16.65 15.42
C ASP A 72 -0.46 17.69 16.56
N GLU A 73 0.70 18.20 16.97
CA GLU A 73 0.82 19.23 18.02
C GLU A 73 0.07 20.54 17.71
N LYS A 74 -0.22 20.81 16.44
CA LYS A 74 -0.97 21.99 15.99
C LYS A 74 -2.48 21.75 16.00
N GLY A 75 -2.91 20.55 16.35
CA GLY A 75 -4.32 20.14 16.37
C GLY A 75 -4.86 19.71 15.01
N ASN A 76 -4.04 19.60 13.95
CA ASN A 76 -4.50 19.05 12.68
C ASN A 76 -4.74 17.55 12.82
N THR A 77 -5.76 17.07 12.14
CA THR A 77 -6.06 15.64 12.06
C THR A 77 -5.46 15.06 10.78
N HIS A 78 -4.65 14.03 10.93
CA HIS A 78 -4.07 13.25 9.83
C HIS A 78 -4.86 11.95 9.74
N ILE A 79 -5.42 11.63 8.57
CA ILE A 79 -6.12 10.36 8.32
C ILE A 79 -5.54 9.71 7.08
N ALA A 80 -5.10 8.46 7.22
CA ALA A 80 -4.73 7.61 6.10
C ALA A 80 -5.84 6.60 5.84
N TYR A 81 -6.26 6.49 4.58
CA TYR A 81 -7.19 5.46 4.11
C TYR A 81 -6.43 4.45 3.25
N HIS A 82 -6.64 3.18 3.57
CA HIS A 82 -5.98 2.03 2.98
C HIS A 82 -6.99 1.16 2.25
N PRO A 83 -7.28 1.42 0.97
CA PRO A 83 -8.04 0.48 0.16
C PRO A 83 -7.23 -0.80 -0.06
N VAL A 84 -7.89 -1.93 0.17
CA VAL A 84 -7.30 -3.27 0.13
C VAL A 84 -7.92 -4.08 -0.99
N TRP A 85 -7.09 -4.62 -1.89
CA TRP A 85 -7.47 -5.63 -2.88
C TRP A 85 -6.95 -7.00 -2.46
N GLU A 86 -7.62 -8.07 -2.92
CA GLU A 86 -7.17 -9.42 -2.61
C GLU A 86 -5.86 -9.79 -3.31
N TYR A 87 -5.64 -9.25 -4.51
CA TYR A 87 -4.50 -9.56 -5.37
C TYR A 87 -4.27 -8.50 -6.45
N GLU A 88 -3.03 -8.35 -6.88
CA GLU A 88 -2.66 -7.66 -8.12
C GLU A 88 -2.71 -8.65 -9.29
N THR A 89 -3.36 -8.27 -10.39
CA THR A 89 -3.32 -9.07 -11.63
C THR A 89 -2.81 -8.24 -12.78
N ASN A 90 -1.55 -8.46 -13.15
CA ASN A 90 -1.00 -7.89 -14.37
C ASN A 90 -1.58 -8.61 -15.61
N PRO A 91 -2.37 -7.93 -16.46
CA PRO A 91 -2.99 -8.54 -17.64
C PRO A 91 -2.04 -8.65 -18.83
N ALA A 92 -0.81 -8.13 -18.75
CA ALA A 92 0.10 -8.06 -19.89
C ALA A 92 0.45 -9.46 -20.43
N PRO A 93 0.48 -9.64 -21.77
CA PRO A 93 0.91 -10.87 -22.40
C PRO A 93 2.45 -10.99 -22.36
N GLY A 94 2.95 -12.22 -22.39
CA GLY A 94 4.39 -12.50 -22.52
C GLY A 94 4.93 -13.41 -21.41
N LEU A 95 6.14 -13.93 -21.66
CA LEU A 95 6.78 -14.93 -20.79
C LEU A 95 7.15 -14.37 -19.41
N MET A 96 7.64 -13.13 -19.34
CA MET A 96 7.97 -12.46 -18.07
C MET A 96 6.73 -12.18 -17.20
N PRO A 97 5.62 -11.62 -17.72
CA PRO A 97 4.35 -11.54 -17.00
C PRO A 97 3.82 -12.90 -16.52
N ILE A 98 3.93 -13.96 -17.33
CA ILE A 98 3.53 -15.32 -16.91
C ILE A 98 4.38 -15.81 -15.74
N LEU A 99 5.71 -15.67 -15.82
CA LEU A 99 6.62 -16.04 -14.74
C LEU A 99 6.35 -15.25 -13.46
N SER A 100 6.09 -13.94 -13.58
CA SER A 100 5.69 -13.11 -12.45
C SER A 100 4.38 -13.61 -11.83
N ARG A 101 3.35 -13.91 -12.63
CA ARG A 101 2.09 -14.49 -12.12
C ARG A 101 2.32 -15.83 -11.42
N MET A 102 3.21 -16.67 -11.95
CA MET A 102 3.51 -17.98 -11.36
C MET A 102 4.38 -17.91 -10.10
N LEU A 103 5.31 -16.95 -9.99
CA LEU A 103 6.30 -16.90 -8.91
C LEU A 103 5.98 -15.81 -7.86
N TYR A 104 5.56 -14.63 -8.31
CA TYR A 104 5.39 -13.45 -7.47
C TYR A 104 3.98 -13.39 -6.82
N THR A 105 2.91 -13.40 -7.62
CA THR A 105 1.51 -13.31 -7.14
C THR A 105 0.83 -14.67 -6.89
N GLY A 106 1.23 -15.73 -7.60
CA GLY A 106 0.61 -17.07 -7.52
C GLY A 106 1.35 -18.10 -6.65
N GLY A 107 2.25 -18.87 -7.25
CA GLY A 107 2.71 -20.18 -6.79
C GLY A 107 3.73 -20.22 -5.65
N LEU A 108 4.67 -19.27 -5.59
CA LEU A 108 5.62 -19.17 -4.46
C LEU A 108 5.19 -18.15 -3.40
N ARG A 109 4.10 -17.41 -3.63
CA ARG A 109 3.55 -16.38 -2.72
C ARG A 109 4.63 -15.43 -2.17
N ILE A 110 5.60 -15.06 -3.01
CA ILE A 110 6.74 -14.23 -2.62
C ILE A 110 6.25 -12.85 -2.17
N GLN A 111 5.27 -12.26 -2.86
CA GLN A 111 4.64 -11.01 -2.45
C GLN A 111 4.09 -11.08 -1.03
N ARG A 112 3.40 -12.18 -0.68
CA ARG A 112 2.87 -12.38 0.69
C ARG A 112 3.98 -12.45 1.74
N THR A 113 5.11 -13.05 1.39
CA THR A 113 6.27 -13.15 2.27
C THR A 113 6.98 -11.79 2.43
N MET A 114 7.02 -10.99 1.37
CA MET A 114 7.69 -9.69 1.34
C MET A 114 6.88 -8.58 1.99
N PHE A 115 5.59 -8.52 1.70
CA PHE A 115 4.74 -7.39 2.02
C PHE A 115 3.63 -7.74 3.01
N GLY A 116 3.03 -8.93 2.94
CA GLY A 116 1.91 -9.35 3.80
C GLY A 116 0.72 -9.81 2.95
N SER A 117 -0.46 -10.05 3.54
CA SER A 117 -1.67 -10.37 2.76
C SER A 117 -2.08 -9.20 1.84
N GLY A 118 -2.86 -9.52 0.81
CA GLY A 118 -3.51 -8.55 -0.09
C GLY A 118 -2.58 -7.60 -0.85
N ASP A 119 -3.21 -6.66 -1.53
CA ASP A 119 -2.60 -5.46 -2.03
C ASP A 119 -3.19 -4.26 -1.28
N VAL A 120 -2.34 -3.37 -0.79
CA VAL A 120 -2.74 -2.30 0.13
C VAL A 120 -2.08 -1.03 -0.34
N GLU A 121 -2.93 -0.12 -0.81
CA GLU A 121 -2.55 1.21 -1.25
C GLU A 121 -2.93 2.24 -0.18
N VAL A 122 -2.44 3.48 -0.30
CA VAL A 122 -2.72 4.52 0.69
C VAL A 122 -3.05 5.87 0.06
N VAL A 123 -4.05 6.54 0.63
CA VAL A 123 -4.29 7.98 0.43
C VAL A 123 -4.34 8.68 1.80
N GLY A 124 -3.61 9.78 1.94
CA GLY A 124 -3.48 10.54 3.18
C GLY A 124 -4.14 11.91 3.10
N PHE A 125 -4.89 12.29 4.13
CA PHE A 125 -5.45 13.63 4.30
C PHE A 125 -4.91 14.29 5.55
N VAL A 126 -4.60 15.58 5.43
CA VAL A 126 -4.41 16.48 6.58
C VAL A 126 -5.60 17.42 6.64
N ILE A 127 -6.29 17.44 7.77
CA ILE A 127 -7.51 18.19 8.03
C ILE A 127 -7.19 19.26 9.09
N ASP A 128 -7.44 20.51 8.76
CA ASP A 128 -7.24 21.62 9.70
C ASP A 128 -8.28 21.58 10.86
N PRO A 129 -8.04 22.29 11.97
CA PRO A 129 -9.01 22.33 13.08
C PRO A 129 -10.39 22.89 12.71
N LYS A 130 -10.53 23.51 11.53
CA LYS A 130 -11.80 24.01 10.99
C LYS A 130 -12.55 22.96 10.14
N GLY A 131 -11.97 21.77 9.96
CA GLY A 131 -12.56 20.68 9.20
C GLY A 131 -12.34 20.75 7.69
N ALA A 132 -11.43 21.59 7.20
CA ALA A 132 -11.07 21.56 5.78
C ALA A 132 -9.89 20.62 5.55
N ILE A 133 -9.95 19.80 4.49
CA ILE A 133 -8.78 19.06 4.04
C ILE A 133 -7.81 20.08 3.43
N VAL A 134 -6.62 20.21 4.02
CA VAL A 134 -5.59 21.18 3.61
C VAL A 134 -4.45 20.55 2.81
N LYS A 135 -4.29 19.24 2.91
CA LYS A 135 -3.29 18.47 2.16
C LYS A 135 -3.83 17.09 1.81
N ILE A 136 -3.51 16.64 0.61
CA ILE A 136 -3.80 15.29 0.10
C ILE A 136 -2.48 14.68 -0.39
N ASP A 137 -2.15 13.49 0.11
CA ASP A 137 -1.00 12.69 -0.30
C ASP A 137 -1.47 11.37 -0.90
N TYR A 138 -0.89 10.92 -2.00
CA TYR A 138 -1.19 9.63 -2.65
C TYR A 138 -0.09 9.24 -3.65
N GLU A 139 -0.13 8.01 -4.18
CA GLU A 139 0.74 7.58 -5.28
C GLU A 139 -0.05 7.47 -6.61
N THR A 140 0.55 7.95 -7.70
CA THR A 140 0.03 7.79 -9.08
C THR A 140 0.96 6.94 -9.94
N ALA A 141 0.44 6.45 -11.06
CA ALA A 141 1.19 5.70 -12.05
C ALA A 141 1.81 6.64 -13.10
N LYS A 142 3.11 6.89 -12.99
CA LYS A 142 3.84 7.76 -13.93
C LYS A 142 3.97 7.10 -15.30
N ASP A 143 3.54 7.81 -16.35
CA ASP A 143 3.63 7.39 -17.76
C ASP A 143 3.08 5.97 -18.01
N TYR A 144 1.97 5.64 -17.34
CA TYR A 144 1.41 4.30 -17.32
C TYR A 144 0.99 3.82 -18.71
N ASP A 145 1.47 2.63 -19.07
CA ASP A 145 1.07 1.91 -20.28
C ASP A 145 0.59 0.51 -19.86
N PRO A 146 -0.71 0.18 -20.03
CA PRO A 146 -1.25 -1.11 -19.63
C PRO A 146 -0.67 -2.30 -20.41
N LYS A 147 0.06 -2.04 -21.51
CA LYS A 147 0.78 -3.08 -22.26
C LYS A 147 2.15 -3.40 -21.67
N LYS A 148 2.70 -2.53 -20.82
CA LYS A 148 4.00 -2.74 -20.17
C LYS A 148 3.83 -3.59 -18.91
N PHE A 149 4.88 -4.36 -18.61
CA PHE A 149 4.89 -5.23 -17.44
C PHE A 149 4.99 -4.45 -16.12
N GLY A 150 5.67 -3.31 -16.07
CA GLY A 150 5.90 -2.57 -14.83
C GLY A 150 5.04 -1.33 -14.70
N VAL A 151 4.70 -0.98 -13.46
CA VAL A 151 4.16 0.33 -13.08
C VAL A 151 5.26 1.11 -12.37
N THR A 152 5.43 2.38 -12.74
CA THR A 152 6.34 3.29 -12.05
C THR A 152 5.52 4.17 -11.13
N HIS A 153 5.74 4.04 -9.82
CA HIS A 153 5.06 4.81 -8.78
C HIS A 153 5.63 6.22 -8.73
N SER A 154 4.78 7.20 -8.46
CA SER A 154 5.17 8.59 -8.21
C SER A 154 4.34 9.16 -7.06
N ASP A 155 5.02 9.64 -6.03
CA ASP A 155 4.38 10.36 -4.92
C ASP A 155 3.78 11.68 -5.41
N VAL A 156 2.56 11.96 -4.97
CA VAL A 156 1.85 13.22 -5.23
C VAL A 156 1.40 13.81 -3.89
N SER A 157 1.72 15.09 -3.70
CA SER A 157 1.31 15.89 -2.53
C SER A 157 0.65 17.18 -3.01
N VAL A 158 -0.66 17.30 -2.82
CA VAL A 158 -1.44 18.47 -3.22
C VAL A 158 -1.84 19.27 -1.98
N THR A 159 -1.50 20.57 -1.96
CA THR A 159 -1.92 21.50 -0.91
C THR A 159 -3.04 22.39 -1.42
N GLY A 160 -4.06 22.66 -0.60
CA GLY A 160 -5.22 23.44 -1.01
C GLY A 160 -6.28 23.53 0.07
N ARG A 161 -7.53 23.81 -0.30
CA ARG A 161 -8.70 23.59 0.56
C ARG A 161 -9.67 22.69 -0.20
N PHE A 162 -9.89 21.49 0.31
CA PHE A 162 -10.79 20.51 -0.29
C PHE A 162 -11.94 20.21 0.66
N LEU A 163 -13.11 19.97 0.08
CA LEU A 163 -14.30 19.51 0.80
C LEU A 163 -14.52 18.03 0.51
N PRO A 164 -14.93 17.23 1.51
CA PRO A 164 -15.31 15.84 1.28
C PRO A 164 -16.65 15.75 0.51
N PRO A 165 -16.89 14.66 -0.24
CA PRO A 165 -15.93 13.59 -0.52
C PRO A 165 -14.90 14.01 -1.57
N VAL A 166 -13.65 13.60 -1.35
CA VAL A 166 -12.59 13.67 -2.36
C VAL A 166 -12.65 12.39 -3.18
N THR A 167 -12.57 12.49 -4.52
CA THR A 167 -12.67 11.33 -5.41
C THR A 167 -11.32 11.03 -6.06
N PHE A 168 -10.94 9.76 -6.01
CA PHE A 168 -9.77 9.22 -6.69
C PHE A 168 -10.20 8.23 -7.76
N ARG A 169 -9.59 8.29 -8.95
CA ARG A 169 -9.72 7.26 -9.97
C ARG A 169 -8.59 6.26 -9.83
N VAL A 170 -8.91 4.97 -9.87
CA VAL A 170 -7.90 3.91 -9.96
C VAL A 170 -7.41 3.83 -11.41
N VAL A 171 -6.11 4.00 -11.62
CA VAL A 171 -5.53 4.19 -12.97
C VAL A 171 -4.61 3.07 -13.44
N SER A 172 -4.27 2.12 -12.58
CA SER A 172 -3.39 1.00 -12.95
C SER A 172 -3.84 -0.33 -12.33
N TRP A 173 -3.31 -1.44 -12.85
CA TRP A 173 -3.51 -2.77 -12.27
C TRP A 173 -2.76 -2.97 -10.92
N ASN A 174 -1.87 -2.05 -10.55
CA ASN A 174 -1.29 -1.90 -9.20
C ASN A 174 -2.12 -0.92 -8.33
N HIS A 175 -3.36 -0.66 -8.71
CA HIS A 175 -4.32 0.14 -7.94
C HIS A 175 -3.90 1.58 -7.56
N LEU A 176 -2.98 2.19 -8.30
CA LEU A 176 -2.57 3.58 -8.08
C LEU A 176 -3.65 4.58 -8.49
N PHE A 177 -3.53 5.83 -8.05
CA PHE A 177 -4.61 6.81 -8.12
C PHE A 177 -4.31 8.07 -8.93
N ASP A 178 -5.37 8.65 -9.50
CA ASP A 178 -5.42 10.05 -9.90
C ASP A 178 -6.51 10.79 -9.12
N LEU A 179 -6.20 11.98 -8.62
CA LEU A 179 -7.17 12.87 -7.98
C LEU A 179 -8.11 13.47 -9.02
N LEU A 180 -9.42 13.26 -8.86
CA LEU A 180 -10.42 13.86 -9.73
C LEU A 180 -10.81 15.25 -9.22
N THR A 181 -10.90 16.22 -10.13
CA THR A 181 -11.36 17.57 -9.81
C THR A 181 -12.89 17.61 -9.70
N PRO A 182 -13.46 18.50 -8.87
CA PRO A 182 -14.90 18.73 -8.84
C PRO A 182 -15.43 19.02 -10.25
N GLY A 183 -16.46 18.28 -10.67
CA GLY A 183 -17.04 18.41 -12.01
C GLY A 183 -16.45 17.47 -13.07
N SER A 184 -15.57 16.53 -12.70
CA SER A 184 -15.00 15.49 -13.59
C SER A 184 -16.03 14.47 -14.16
N GLY A 185 -17.32 14.79 -14.14
CA GLY A 185 -18.39 13.89 -14.57
C GLY A 185 -18.59 12.69 -13.64
N GLY A 186 -19.68 11.96 -13.87
CA GLY A 186 -19.94 10.67 -13.24
C GLY A 186 -19.00 9.57 -13.75
N PRO A 187 -19.08 8.36 -13.17
CA PRO A 187 -18.33 7.22 -13.68
C PRO A 187 -18.71 6.90 -15.12
N GLY A 188 -17.74 6.47 -15.92
CA GLY A 188 -18.01 5.97 -17.28
C GLY A 188 -18.79 4.64 -17.26
N PRO A 189 -19.18 4.11 -18.44
CA PRO A 189 -19.97 2.88 -18.54
C PRO A 189 -19.33 1.64 -17.89
N ASP A 190 -18.00 1.59 -17.84
CA ASP A 190 -17.21 0.49 -17.28
C ASP A 190 -16.55 0.82 -15.93
N GLU A 191 -17.02 1.88 -15.27
CA GLU A 191 -16.50 2.34 -13.99
C GLU A 191 -17.61 2.36 -12.93
N ALA A 192 -17.21 2.22 -11.67
CA ALA A 192 -18.10 2.38 -10.54
C ALA A 192 -17.47 3.31 -9.51
N ASP A 193 -18.26 4.26 -8.99
CA ASP A 193 -17.88 5.05 -7.82
C ASP A 193 -18.23 4.24 -6.57
N ILE A 194 -17.21 3.88 -5.80
CA ILE A 194 -17.34 3.21 -4.52
C ILE A 194 -17.11 4.22 -3.41
N LYS A 195 -18.13 4.43 -2.59
CA LYS A 195 -17.99 5.12 -1.31
C LYS A 195 -17.89 4.06 -0.20
N PRO A 196 -16.69 3.74 0.27
CA PRO A 196 -16.50 2.71 1.28
C PRO A 196 -17.02 3.18 2.65
N VAL A 197 -17.39 2.23 3.49
CA VAL A 197 -17.52 2.45 4.94
C VAL A 197 -16.18 2.06 5.56
N PRO A 198 -15.30 3.02 5.91
CA PRO A 198 -13.98 2.69 6.38
C PRO A 198 -14.03 2.00 7.75
N SER A 199 -13.15 1.03 7.96
CA SER A 199 -12.98 0.33 9.24
C SER A 199 -11.62 0.65 9.85
N TYR A 200 -11.51 0.69 11.18
CA TYR A 200 -10.24 0.99 11.82
C TYR A 200 -9.19 -0.08 11.49
N PHE A 201 -8.00 0.36 11.07
CA PHE A 201 -6.86 -0.50 10.76
C PHE A 201 -6.18 -0.95 12.06
N SER A 202 -6.81 -1.91 12.73
CA SER A 202 -6.36 -2.46 14.02
C SER A 202 -4.92 -2.97 13.94
N ARG A 203 -4.25 -3.04 15.09
CA ARG A 203 -2.91 -3.64 15.19
C ARG A 203 -2.84 -5.05 14.60
N GLN A 204 -3.87 -5.88 14.84
CA GLN A 204 -3.93 -7.23 14.28
C GLN A 204 -3.90 -7.21 12.75
N LEU A 205 -4.74 -6.37 12.13
CA LEU A 205 -4.75 -6.22 10.68
C LEU A 205 -3.41 -5.63 10.20
N TRP A 206 -2.86 -4.63 10.90
CA TRP A 206 -1.60 -3.98 10.55
C TRP A 206 -0.43 -4.98 10.48
N GLU A 207 -0.39 -5.91 11.43
CA GLU A 207 0.56 -7.02 11.46
C GLU A 207 0.27 -8.05 10.35
N GLU A 208 -1.00 -8.39 10.11
CA GLU A 208 -1.43 -9.32 9.05
C GLU A 208 -1.04 -8.84 7.64
N TYR A 209 -1.33 -7.57 7.35
CA TYR A 209 -0.98 -6.92 6.10
C TYR A 209 0.50 -6.52 6.04
N GLY A 210 1.25 -6.71 7.14
CA GLY A 210 2.69 -6.48 7.22
C GLY A 210 3.08 -5.02 6.96
N MET A 211 2.28 -4.06 7.38
CA MET A 211 2.46 -2.65 7.04
C MET A 211 3.83 -2.11 7.48
N PHE A 212 4.26 -2.46 8.70
CA PHE A 212 5.52 -2.02 9.29
C PHE A 212 6.38 -3.19 9.78
N LYS A 213 7.68 -3.09 9.48
CA LYS A 213 8.80 -3.92 9.88
C LYS A 213 9.90 -2.97 10.36
N GLN A 214 10.22 -3.07 11.65
CA GLN A 214 11.30 -2.27 12.24
C GLN A 214 12.64 -2.50 11.53
N ARG A 215 12.89 -3.73 11.05
CA ARG A 215 14.07 -4.09 10.27
C ARG A 215 13.63 -4.63 8.91
N GLU A 216 13.93 -3.88 7.87
CA GLU A 216 13.70 -4.33 6.50
C GLU A 216 14.88 -5.19 6.03
N THR A 217 14.57 -6.23 5.29
CA THR A 217 15.54 -7.05 4.57
C THR A 217 15.21 -7.01 3.08
N ARG A 218 16.03 -7.67 2.24
CA ARG A 218 15.70 -7.77 0.80
C ARG A 218 14.39 -8.53 0.54
N LEU A 219 13.99 -9.39 1.47
CA LEU A 219 12.77 -10.20 1.41
C LEU A 219 11.66 -9.74 2.36
N LYS A 220 11.83 -8.63 3.08
CA LYS A 220 10.83 -8.07 4.00
C LYS A 220 10.91 -6.56 3.97
N LYS A 221 9.92 -5.91 3.36
CA LYS A 221 9.89 -4.46 3.19
C LYS A 221 8.60 -3.89 3.75
N ASN A 222 8.65 -2.66 4.23
CA ASN A 222 7.43 -1.95 4.62
C ASN A 222 6.52 -1.74 3.42
N ARG A 223 5.22 -1.67 3.69
CA ARG A 223 4.25 -1.15 2.73
C ARG A 223 4.21 0.37 2.84
N ALA A 224 3.62 1.01 1.83
CA ALA A 224 3.35 2.43 1.88
C ALA A 224 2.47 2.76 3.11
N HIS A 225 3.01 3.62 3.98
CA HIS A 225 2.31 4.17 5.13
C HIS A 225 3.04 5.43 5.58
N TYR A 226 2.31 6.34 6.21
CA TYR A 226 2.87 7.56 6.78
C TYR A 226 3.35 7.34 8.22
N LEU A 227 4.30 8.18 8.65
CA LEU A 227 4.87 8.11 10.00
C LEU A 227 3.78 8.19 11.09
N TYR A 228 2.81 9.09 10.90
CA TYR A 228 1.74 9.33 11.88
C TYR A 228 0.79 8.15 12.07
N GLU A 229 0.85 7.13 11.22
CA GLU A 229 0.00 5.93 11.35
C GLU A 229 0.53 4.91 12.34
N ARG A 230 1.79 5.07 12.80
CA ARG A 230 2.39 4.16 13.77
C ARG A 230 1.74 4.41 15.13
N GLU A 231 0.94 3.44 15.59
CA GLU A 231 0.48 3.42 16.97
C GLU A 231 1.70 3.29 17.88
N HIS A 232 1.82 4.18 18.87
CA HIS A 232 2.91 4.12 19.83
C HIS A 232 2.83 2.77 20.53
N VAL A 233 3.90 1.97 20.43
CA VAL A 233 4.04 0.74 21.19
C VAL A 233 4.74 1.15 22.49
N GLU A 234 3.96 1.38 23.55
CA GLU A 234 4.51 1.37 24.91
C GLU A 234 5.05 -0.01 25.27
#